data_AF-A0A7Y4A1S0-F1
#
_entry.id   AF-A0A7Y4A1S0-F1
#
_cell.length_a   1.000
_cell.length_b   1.000
_cell.length_c   1.000
_cell.angle_alpha   90.00
_cell.angle_beta   90.00
_cell.angle_gamma   90.00
#
_symmetry.space_group_name_H-M   'P 1'
#
loop_
_entity.id
_entity.type
_entity.pdbx_description
1 polymer ?
#
loop_
_entity_poly.entity_id
_entity_poly.type
_entity_poly.pdbx_seq_one_letter_code
_entity_poly.pdbx_strand_id
1 'polypeptide(L)'
;MFDINQHIAKISNESIEAIVKPTFEFFEKSPFHQLDNLPNFEGAGVYALFLKSTVNTFYDNHLPSMYPIYVGKAVPTGSRQGRKQGAGKQLRNRLTKHLSSIKQAENLNEDEFVCRFMIIEGIATDMISAIESYLIRQYSPLWNSPFTGQAPY
;
A
#
# COMPACT_ATOMS: atom_id res chain seq x y z
N MET A 1 -30.51 -29.23 -12.09
CA MET A 1 -30.74 -28.25 -11.00
C MET A 1 -29.40 -27.60 -10.71
N PHE A 2 -29.35 -26.27 -10.55
CA PHE A 2 -28.12 -25.54 -10.27
C PHE A 2 -27.73 -25.68 -8.79
N ASP A 3 -26.44 -25.92 -8.49
CA ASP A 3 -25.89 -25.98 -7.13
C ASP A 3 -24.67 -25.07 -7.01
N ILE A 4 -24.83 -23.96 -6.29
CA ILE A 4 -23.78 -22.96 -6.08
C ILE A 4 -22.53 -23.55 -5.41
N ASN A 5 -22.66 -24.60 -4.61
CA ASN A 5 -21.53 -25.18 -3.88
C ASN A 5 -20.50 -25.84 -4.81
N GLN A 6 -20.91 -26.23 -6.01
CA GLN A 6 -20.02 -26.78 -7.04
C GLN A 6 -19.19 -25.69 -7.74
N HIS A 7 -19.51 -24.42 -7.53
CA HIS A 7 -18.85 -23.26 -8.15
C HIS A 7 -17.99 -22.45 -7.16
N ILE A 8 -17.92 -22.86 -5.87
CA ILE A 8 -17.09 -22.19 -4.86
C ILE A 8 -15.72 -22.87 -4.79
N ALA A 9 -14.69 -22.19 -5.27
CA ALA A 9 -13.31 -22.62 -5.07
C ALA A 9 -12.95 -22.52 -3.57
N LYS A 10 -12.56 -23.63 -2.95
CA LYS A 10 -12.09 -23.65 -1.57
C LYS A 10 -10.61 -23.31 -1.53
N ILE A 11 -10.30 -22.06 -1.23
CA ILE A 11 -8.93 -21.59 -0.98
C ILE A 11 -8.80 -21.40 0.52
N SER A 12 -7.85 -22.09 1.15
CA SER A 12 -7.68 -22.03 2.60
C SER A 12 -6.96 -20.75 3.02
N ASN A 13 -7.28 -20.23 4.22
CA ASN A 13 -6.61 -19.04 4.76
C ASN A 13 -5.12 -19.29 4.95
N GLU A 14 -4.74 -20.50 5.37
CA GLU A 14 -3.35 -20.90 5.57
C GLU A 14 -2.55 -20.83 4.27
N SER A 15 -3.17 -21.20 3.14
CA SER A 15 -2.54 -21.11 1.81
C SER A 15 -2.31 -19.66 1.40
N ILE A 16 -3.25 -18.78 1.71
CA ILE A 16 -3.11 -17.34 1.44
C ILE A 16 -2.00 -16.76 2.33
N GLU A 17 -2.06 -17.03 3.63
CA GLU A 17 -1.09 -16.56 4.62
C GLU A 17 0.33 -17.01 4.31
N ALA A 18 0.52 -18.26 3.89
CA ALA A 18 1.84 -18.78 3.51
C ALA A 18 2.52 -17.95 2.41
N ILE A 19 1.74 -17.29 1.54
CA ILE A 19 2.26 -16.47 0.44
C ILE A 19 2.38 -15.00 0.86
N VAL A 20 1.35 -14.44 1.49
CA VAL A 20 1.29 -12.99 1.76
C VAL A 20 2.04 -12.58 3.03
N LYS A 21 2.11 -13.46 4.05
CA LYS A 21 2.74 -13.14 5.34
C LYS A 21 4.25 -12.87 5.22
N PRO A 22 5.06 -13.68 4.50
CA PRO A 22 6.47 -13.36 4.30
C PRO A 22 6.66 -12.00 3.62
N THR A 23 5.77 -11.66 2.70
CA THR A 23 5.79 -10.36 1.99
C THR A 23 5.45 -9.20 2.93
N PHE A 24 4.48 -9.41 3.82
CA PHE A 24 4.13 -8.44 4.87
C PHE A 24 5.29 -8.23 5.86
N GLU A 25 5.92 -9.32 6.32
CA GLU A 25 7.08 -9.24 7.22
C GLU A 25 8.28 -8.54 6.55
N PHE A 26 8.48 -8.75 5.25
CA PHE A 26 9.46 -8.01 4.46
C PHE A 26 9.11 -6.52 4.42
N PHE A 27 7.85 -6.18 4.14
CA PHE A 27 7.38 -4.80 4.09
C PHE A 27 7.60 -4.07 5.43
N GLU A 28 7.30 -4.74 6.55
CA GLU A 28 7.49 -4.21 7.91
C GLU A 28 8.97 -3.95 8.27
N LYS A 29 9.89 -4.68 7.65
CA LYS A 29 11.33 -4.52 7.85
C LYS A 29 11.98 -3.59 6.81
N SER A 30 11.24 -3.20 5.78
CA SER A 30 11.75 -2.29 4.75
C SER A 30 12.06 -0.90 5.33
N PRO A 31 13.11 -0.24 4.82
CA PRO A 31 13.51 1.07 5.33
C PRO A 31 12.43 2.12 5.07
N PHE A 32 12.31 3.07 5.99
CA PHE A 32 11.56 4.29 5.75
C PHE A 32 12.35 5.24 4.86
N HIS A 33 11.66 5.93 3.97
CA HIS A 33 12.19 7.02 3.15
C HIS A 33 11.34 8.28 3.34
N GLN A 34 11.99 9.45 3.38
CA GLN A 34 11.26 10.72 3.33
C GLN A 34 10.51 10.81 2.00
N LEU A 35 9.25 11.23 2.03
CA LEU A 35 8.40 11.25 0.85
C LEU A 35 8.82 12.34 -0.16
N ASP A 36 9.40 13.43 0.33
CA ASP A 36 9.92 14.56 -0.45
C ASP A 36 11.32 14.32 -1.02
N ASN A 37 12.05 13.32 -0.51
CA ASN A 37 13.41 12.96 -0.92
C ASN A 37 13.54 11.47 -1.28
N LEU A 38 12.73 11.03 -2.23
CA LEU A 38 12.74 9.64 -2.70
C LEU A 38 13.99 9.34 -3.56
N PRO A 39 14.64 8.18 -3.38
CA PRO A 39 15.70 7.74 -4.29
C PRO A 39 15.15 7.44 -5.69
N ASN A 40 16.01 7.53 -6.72
CA ASN A 40 15.63 7.07 -8.05
C ASN A 40 15.58 5.54 -8.06
N PHE A 41 14.44 4.98 -8.47
CA PHE A 41 14.26 3.55 -8.67
C PHE A 41 13.18 3.30 -9.72
N GLU A 42 13.17 2.07 -10.24
CA GLU A 42 12.19 1.53 -11.17
C GLU A 42 11.49 0.34 -10.49
N GLY A 43 10.22 0.11 -10.81
CA GLY A 43 9.44 -0.88 -10.09
C GLY A 43 7.93 -0.63 -10.10
N ALA A 44 7.22 -1.74 -10.00
CA ALA A 44 5.82 -1.82 -9.59
C ALA A 44 5.77 -2.52 -8.23
N GLY A 45 4.71 -2.30 -7.45
CA GLY A 45 4.61 -2.89 -6.12
C GLY A 45 3.59 -2.20 -5.22
N VAL A 46 3.83 -2.27 -3.93
CA VAL A 46 2.97 -1.72 -2.88
C VAL A 46 3.76 -0.74 -2.03
N TYR A 47 3.08 0.30 -1.54
CA TYR A 47 3.64 1.30 -0.65
C TYR A 47 2.65 1.66 0.45
N ALA A 48 3.18 2.25 1.52
CA ALA A 48 2.40 2.89 2.56
C ALA A 48 2.99 4.26 2.90
N LEU A 49 2.12 5.20 3.25
CA LEU A 49 2.45 6.51 3.76
C LEU A 49 2.23 6.53 5.27
N PHE A 50 3.07 7.27 5.97
CA PHE A 50 3.07 7.36 7.43
C PHE A 50 3.29 8.81 7.82
N LEU A 51 2.69 9.21 8.94
CA LEU A 51 3.02 10.44 9.62
C LEU A 51 4.09 10.16 10.68
N LYS A 52 5.16 10.96 10.70
CA LYS A 52 6.22 10.87 11.73
C LYS A 52 5.67 11.18 13.12
N SER A 53 4.73 12.10 13.20
CA SER A 53 4.03 12.49 14.43
C SER A 53 2.58 12.82 14.10
N THR A 54 1.66 12.47 15.00
CA THR A 54 0.26 12.89 14.92
C THR A 54 -0.10 13.97 15.95
N VAL A 55 0.82 14.31 16.85
CA VAL A 55 0.65 15.35 17.88
C VAL A 55 0.33 16.69 17.23
N ASN A 56 -0.70 17.39 17.72
CA ASN A 56 -1.19 18.66 17.18
C ASN A 56 -1.71 18.60 15.73
N THR A 57 -1.99 17.41 15.20
CA THR A 57 -2.66 17.24 13.90
C THR A 57 -4.12 16.84 14.10
N PHE A 58 -4.92 16.85 13.03
CA PHE A 58 -6.28 16.29 13.07
C PHE A 58 -6.31 14.79 13.43
N TYR A 59 -5.18 14.09 13.33
CA TYR A 59 -5.03 12.68 13.63
C TYR A 59 -4.61 12.39 15.07
N ASP A 60 -4.42 13.44 15.88
CA ASP A 60 -4.08 13.30 17.30
C ASP A 60 -5.17 12.48 18.02
N ASN A 61 -4.76 11.54 18.86
CA ASN A 61 -5.61 10.54 19.53
C ASN A 61 -6.40 9.58 18.61
N HIS A 62 -6.33 9.72 17.28
CA HIS A 62 -7.00 8.83 16.32
C HIS A 62 -6.04 7.85 15.65
N LEU A 63 -4.76 8.21 15.55
CA LEU A 63 -3.75 7.43 14.87
C LEU A 63 -2.41 7.51 15.64
N PRO A 64 -1.75 6.38 15.95
CA PRO A 64 -0.40 6.42 16.50
C PRO A 64 0.61 7.01 15.51
N SER A 65 1.63 7.69 16.03
CA SER A 65 2.81 8.08 15.23
C SER A 65 3.44 6.85 14.56
N MET A 66 3.93 7.02 13.34
CA MET A 66 4.53 5.95 12.53
C MET A 66 3.59 4.76 12.24
N TYR A 67 2.28 4.96 12.35
CA TYR A 67 1.28 4.02 11.85
C TYR A 67 0.89 4.37 10.41
N PRO A 68 0.65 3.39 9.51
CA PRO A 68 0.21 3.66 8.15
C PRO A 68 -1.05 4.51 8.11
N ILE A 69 -1.00 5.66 7.46
CA ILE A 69 -2.18 6.49 7.21
C ILE A 69 -2.83 6.15 5.87
N TYR A 70 -2.04 5.63 4.93
CA TYR A 70 -2.49 5.17 3.61
C TYR A 70 -1.63 4.01 3.12
N VAL A 71 -2.25 3.05 2.43
CA VAL A 71 -1.62 1.96 1.69
C VAL A 71 -2.12 2.03 0.26
N GLY A 72 -1.22 1.89 -0.71
CA GLY A 72 -1.58 1.87 -2.11
C GLY A 72 -0.66 1.01 -2.95
N LYS A 73 -1.05 0.81 -4.20
CA LYS A 73 -0.26 0.05 -5.18
C LYS A 73 0.10 0.84 -6.43
N ALA A 74 1.10 0.33 -7.13
CA ALA A 74 1.40 0.69 -8.50
C ALA A 74 1.62 -0.60 -9.30
N VAL A 75 0.83 -0.82 -10.35
CA VAL A 75 0.91 -2.01 -11.20
C VAL A 75 1.70 -1.70 -12.49
N PRO A 76 2.39 -2.69 -13.10
CA PRO A 76 3.08 -2.49 -14.36
C PRO A 76 2.12 -2.05 -15.47
N THR A 77 2.59 -1.20 -16.37
CA THR A 77 1.88 -0.87 -17.61
C THR A 77 1.89 -2.08 -18.55
N GLY A 78 0.73 -2.47 -19.08
CA GLY A 78 0.63 -3.62 -19.98
C GLY A 78 0.45 -4.99 -19.30
N SER A 79 0.25 -5.03 -17.97
CA SER A 79 -0.09 -6.27 -17.23
C SER A 79 -1.31 -6.99 -17.81
N ARG A 80 -2.27 -6.23 -18.36
CA ARG A 80 -3.45 -6.77 -19.05
C ARG A 80 -3.17 -7.42 -20.42
N GLN A 81 -1.96 -7.32 -20.95
CA GLN A 81 -1.58 -7.81 -22.29
C GLN A 81 -0.48 -8.89 -22.27
N GLY A 82 0.00 -9.32 -21.09
CA GLY A 82 1.00 -10.39 -20.97
C GLY A 82 2.38 -10.08 -21.57
N ARG A 83 2.67 -8.81 -21.89
CA ARG A 83 3.95 -8.39 -22.49
C ARG A 83 4.96 -8.00 -21.39
N LYS A 84 6.16 -8.59 -21.44
CA LYS A 84 7.32 -8.18 -20.64
C LYS A 84 7.84 -6.83 -21.15
N GLN A 85 7.28 -5.72 -20.68
CA GLN A 85 7.98 -4.43 -20.72
C GLN A 85 8.60 -4.18 -19.35
N GLY A 86 9.80 -3.58 -19.34
CA GLY A 86 10.56 -3.31 -18.11
C GLY A 86 9.71 -2.59 -17.07
N ALA A 87 9.97 -2.89 -15.79
CA ALA A 87 9.33 -2.18 -14.71
C ALA A 87 9.67 -0.70 -14.88
N GLY A 88 8.69 0.13 -15.22
CA GLY A 88 8.90 1.57 -15.36
C GLY A 88 9.02 2.21 -13.98
N LYS A 89 8.89 3.54 -13.91
CA LYS A 89 8.90 4.29 -12.65
C LYS A 89 7.51 4.34 -11.98
N GLN A 90 6.65 3.32 -12.15
CA GLN A 90 5.23 3.43 -11.75
C GLN A 90 5.05 3.67 -10.25
N LEU A 91 5.78 2.94 -9.40
CA LEU A 91 5.70 3.08 -7.95
C LEU A 91 6.21 4.45 -7.49
N ARG A 92 7.38 4.88 -7.98
CA ARG A 92 7.92 6.23 -7.72
C ARG A 92 6.96 7.32 -8.19
N ASN A 93 6.43 7.22 -9.41
CA ASN A 93 5.48 8.19 -9.96
C ASN A 93 4.22 8.31 -9.10
N ARG A 94 3.74 7.20 -8.52
CA ARG A 94 2.61 7.22 -7.60
C ARG A 94 2.93 7.93 -6.30
N LEU A 95 4.07 7.62 -5.67
CA LEU A 95 4.52 8.32 -4.46
C LEU A 95 4.71 9.82 -4.70
N THR A 96 5.33 10.21 -5.82
CA THR A 96 5.48 11.62 -6.21
C THR A 96 4.13 12.31 -6.43
N LYS A 97 3.13 11.60 -6.98
CA LYS A 97 1.78 12.13 -7.11
C LYS A 97 1.14 12.40 -5.75
N HIS A 98 1.30 11.48 -4.79
CA HIS A 98 0.83 11.71 -3.42
C HIS A 98 1.52 12.89 -2.76
N LEU A 99 2.84 13.01 -2.89
CA LEU A 99 3.58 14.18 -2.42
C LEU A 99 3.02 15.48 -3.00
N SER A 100 2.76 15.53 -4.31
CA SER A 100 2.19 16.71 -4.96
C SER A 100 0.80 17.06 -4.41
N SER A 101 -0.03 16.06 -4.10
CA SER A 101 -1.34 16.28 -3.49
C SER A 101 -1.23 16.77 -2.04
N ILE A 102 -0.28 16.24 -1.27
CA ILE A 102 -0.02 16.68 0.11
C ILE A 102 0.44 18.14 0.13
N LYS A 103 1.38 18.53 -0.74
CA LYS A 103 1.86 19.92 -0.86
C LYS A 103 0.77 20.95 -1.24
N GLN A 104 -0.33 20.48 -1.82
CA GLN A 104 -1.46 21.34 -2.20
C GLN A 104 -2.48 21.50 -1.08
N ALA A 105 -2.41 20.69 -0.02
CA ALA A 105 -3.30 20.80 1.14
C ALA A 105 -2.77 21.86 2.11
N GLU A 106 -3.64 22.74 2.59
CA GLU A 106 -3.26 23.83 3.50
C GLU A 106 -2.94 23.36 4.93
N ASN A 107 -3.45 22.18 5.31
CA ASN A 107 -3.39 21.64 6.66
C ASN A 107 -2.47 20.43 6.83
N LEU A 108 -1.62 20.15 5.83
CA LEU A 108 -0.64 19.07 5.86
C LEU A 108 0.75 19.63 5.60
N ASN A 109 1.74 19.14 6.34
CA ASN A 109 3.14 19.44 6.10
C ASN A 109 3.80 18.23 5.43
N GLU A 110 4.30 18.36 4.21
CA GLU A 110 4.94 17.25 3.50
C GLU A 110 6.15 16.69 4.24
N ASP A 111 6.85 17.52 5.02
CA ASP A 111 8.03 17.14 5.77
C ASP A 111 7.67 16.19 6.91
N GLU A 112 6.39 16.00 7.26
CA GLU A 112 5.97 15.03 8.28
C GLU A 112 5.73 13.64 7.70
N PHE A 113 5.75 13.48 6.37
CA PHE A 113 5.44 12.23 5.71
C PHE A 113 6.67 11.41 5.36
N VAL A 114 6.64 10.15 5.77
CA VAL A 114 7.56 9.11 5.30
C VAL A 114 6.79 8.02 4.59
N CYS A 115 7.49 7.21 3.80
CA CYS A 115 6.91 6.06 3.14
C CYS A 115 7.77 4.81 3.34
N ARG A 116 7.10 3.66 3.23
CA ARG A 116 7.71 2.36 2.94
C ARG A 116 7.19 1.89 1.61
N PHE A 117 8.01 1.16 0.88
CA PHE A 117 7.59 0.54 -0.35
C PHE A 117 8.36 -0.75 -0.58
N MET A 118 7.74 -1.67 -1.31
CA MET A 118 8.37 -2.88 -1.80
C MET A 118 8.13 -2.99 -3.30
N ILE A 119 9.19 -3.33 -4.03
CA ILE A 119 9.13 -3.61 -5.45
C ILE A 119 8.86 -5.10 -5.62
N ILE A 120 7.92 -5.44 -6.51
CA ILE A 120 7.53 -6.80 -6.83
C ILE A 120 7.81 -7.03 -8.31
N GLU A 121 8.50 -8.11 -8.63
CA GLU A 121 8.99 -8.42 -9.97
C GLU A 121 8.53 -9.79 -10.47
N GLY A 122 8.67 -10.02 -11.78
CA GLY A 122 8.34 -11.29 -12.42
C GLY A 122 6.86 -11.64 -12.30
N ILE A 123 6.55 -12.93 -12.16
CA ILE A 123 5.16 -13.42 -12.06
C ILE A 123 4.46 -12.94 -10.78
N ALA A 124 5.23 -12.58 -9.74
CA ALA A 124 4.66 -12.10 -8.49
C ALA A 124 3.96 -10.74 -8.65
N THR A 125 4.16 -10.00 -9.75
CA THR A 125 3.44 -8.75 -10.00
C THR A 125 1.92 -8.93 -10.05
N ASP A 126 1.45 -10.13 -10.40
CA ASP A 126 0.03 -10.46 -10.41
C ASP A 126 -0.58 -10.44 -9.00
N MET A 127 0.27 -10.57 -7.97
CA MET A 127 -0.12 -10.56 -6.56
C MET A 127 -0.18 -9.16 -5.93
N ILE A 128 0.25 -8.10 -6.62
CA ILE A 128 0.33 -6.73 -6.08
C ILE A 128 -1.01 -6.31 -5.45
N SER A 129 -2.13 -6.59 -6.11
CA SER A 129 -3.47 -6.24 -5.60
C SER A 129 -3.89 -7.06 -4.38
N ALA A 130 -3.53 -8.34 -4.33
CA ALA A 130 -3.81 -9.19 -3.18
C ALA A 130 -3.01 -8.72 -1.95
N ILE A 131 -1.74 -8.35 -2.15
CA ILE A 131 -0.86 -7.91 -1.08
C ILE A 131 -1.27 -6.52 -0.55
N GLU A 132 -1.60 -5.56 -1.41
CA GLU A 132 -2.20 -4.28 -1.01
C GLU A 132 -3.44 -4.52 -0.14
N SER A 133 -4.36 -5.39 -0.60
CA SER A 133 -5.59 -5.68 0.14
C SER A 133 -5.29 -6.32 1.49
N TYR A 134 -4.26 -7.16 1.58
CA TYR A 134 -3.81 -7.75 2.83
C TYR A 134 -3.27 -6.67 3.79
N LEU A 135 -2.37 -5.79 3.33
CA LEU A 135 -1.83 -4.68 4.12
C LEU A 135 -2.95 -3.73 4.61
N ILE A 136 -3.92 -3.39 3.76
CA ILE A 136 -5.09 -2.59 4.16
C ILE A 136 -5.88 -3.29 5.27
N ARG A 137 -6.08 -4.61 5.21
CA ARG A 137 -6.79 -5.34 6.29
C ARG A 137 -5.98 -5.39 7.59
N GLN A 138 -4.65 -5.52 7.51
CA GLN A 138 -3.80 -5.57 8.71
C GLN A 138 -3.73 -4.21 9.42
N TYR A 139 -3.66 -3.11 8.66
CA TYR A 139 -3.49 -1.78 9.25
C TYR A 139 -4.77 -0.95 9.33
N SER A 140 -5.81 -1.28 8.58
CA SER A 140 -7.02 -0.42 8.44
C SER A 140 -6.71 1.08 8.33
N PRO A 141 -5.85 1.52 7.38
CA PRO A 141 -5.36 2.90 7.37
C PRO A 141 -6.48 3.91 7.16
N LEU A 142 -6.40 5.04 7.87
CA LEU A 142 -7.46 6.04 7.90
C LEU A 142 -7.85 6.56 6.51
N TRP A 143 -6.87 6.82 5.63
CA TRP A 143 -7.12 7.35 4.28
C TRP A 143 -7.50 6.28 3.24
N ASN A 144 -7.47 4.98 3.60
CA ASN A 144 -7.98 3.93 2.72
C ASN A 144 -9.49 3.75 2.83
N SER A 145 -10.07 4.15 3.97
CA SER A 145 -11.50 4.10 4.18
C SER A 145 -12.14 5.38 3.62
N PRO A 146 -13.17 5.29 2.77
CA PRO A 146 -14.11 6.40 2.67
C PRO A 146 -14.63 6.62 4.10
N PHE A 147 -14.62 7.84 4.63
CA PHE A 147 -15.13 8.16 5.97
C PHE A 147 -16.51 7.51 6.21
N THR A 148 -16.51 6.29 6.74
CA THR A 148 -17.66 5.59 7.29
C THR A 148 -17.28 5.42 8.74
N GLY A 149 -17.87 6.22 9.62
CA GLY A 149 -17.49 6.37 11.03
C GLY A 149 -17.63 5.11 11.89
N GLN A 150 -16.93 4.05 11.53
CA GLN A 150 -16.69 2.88 12.35
C GLN A 150 -15.20 2.86 12.66
N ALA A 151 -14.88 3.21 13.91
CA ALA A 151 -13.56 2.97 14.47
C ALA A 151 -13.22 1.48 14.34
N PRO A 152 -11.94 1.12 14.13
CA PRO A 152 -11.51 -0.27 14.26
C PRO A 152 -11.77 -0.73 15.71
N TYR A 153 -12.36 -1.92 15.83
CA TYR A 153 -12.68 -2.62 17.09
C TYR A 153 -11.43 -2.94 17.92
#